data_AF-T1ENI4-F1
#
_entry.id   AF-T1ENI4-F1
#
_cell.length_a   1.000
_cell.length_b   1.000
_cell.length_c   1.000
_cell.angle_alpha   90.00
_cell.angle_beta   90.00
_cell.angle_gamma   90.00
#
_symmetry.space_group_name_H-M   'P 1'
#
loop_
_entity.id
_entity.type
_entity.pdbx_description
1 polymer ?
#
loop_
_entity_poly.entity_id
_entity_poly.type
_entity_poly.pdbx_seq_one_letter_code
_entity_poly.pdbx_strand_id
1 'polypeptide(L)'
;MTSLSAAESSPSTSLCYADDDEVILEVPHEFMDFPLGFVVDSGGSLSKVIYRSKKDYKHGKIIKPSDHGLLRLKYFKMININQITDFLKENCDVNLTGNGCGTDGDDFTCYMTGVTTQHFKAELEKNFGVKIKLYSEMMAVQNFVKVASLLKIGCYDYDFEAFSNAANRLRILAQAMVKLKTFTEDSTFDDYKADDYMADRADKDLEKINISEKNSQSNSTFDSPLYELLSCSDEKKWADKYMKPVSDQLIAPSTFTMFGSASGTMLVNKDYQLKVVDLSTVAGKTLFGLMEELVGETDFDKFMDMAARGDLTKVTTCMSDLKNYGNAEEDLYGLLPDEYPAYELGKLTSANAKGKGSYTKEDLAAGILNFQANILSKFALHNTLIQQVDVAYFCGSVMKYELIRKMVTKHFLGDAFWIGLEKGNLLKPLFVRHPGFSVALGVCSAPPRKSTKPGIPKYFGTQFDTEIYNFSFPSYKTQLETLLNIDL
;
A
#
# COMPACT_ATOMS: atom_id res chain seq x y z
N MET A 1 -20.31 -9.20 34.69
CA MET A 1 -20.58 -10.64 34.72
C MET A 1 -20.63 -11.13 33.27
N THR A 2 -19.60 -11.87 32.87
CA THR A 2 -19.54 -12.95 31.84
C THR A 2 -20.50 -12.99 30.65
N SER A 3 -19.93 -12.87 29.44
CA SER A 3 -20.01 -13.85 28.31
C SER A 3 -19.12 -13.29 27.17
N LEU A 4 -17.91 -13.76 26.84
CA LEU A 4 -17.40 -15.05 26.35
C LEU A 4 -18.08 -15.66 25.11
N SER A 5 -17.22 -15.90 24.11
CA SER A 5 -17.34 -16.72 22.89
C SER A 5 -17.93 -16.01 21.65
N ALA A 6 -17.42 -16.19 20.42
CA ALA A 6 -16.48 -17.20 19.93
C ALA A 6 -15.58 -16.63 18.82
N ALA A 7 -14.30 -16.95 18.88
CA ALA A 7 -13.38 -16.83 17.76
C ALA A 7 -13.65 -18.01 16.80
N GLU A 8 -14.13 -17.72 15.60
CA GLU A 8 -14.14 -18.70 14.51
C GLU A 8 -12.81 -18.64 13.76
N SER A 9 -12.07 -19.74 13.86
CA SER A 9 -10.81 -20.00 13.17
C SER A 9 -11.04 -20.23 11.68
N SER A 10 -10.48 -19.35 10.84
CA SER A 10 -10.29 -19.59 9.40
C SER A 10 -8.92 -20.25 9.14
N PRO A 11 -8.72 -21.00 8.03
CA PRO A 11 -7.57 -21.86 7.84
C PRO A 11 -6.30 -21.10 7.41
N SER A 12 -5.22 -21.33 8.16
CA SER A 12 -3.79 -21.06 7.91
C SER A 12 -3.43 -19.78 7.16
N THR A 13 -3.53 -18.65 7.86
CA THR A 13 -2.99 -17.34 7.49
C THR A 13 -1.63 -17.12 8.20
N SER A 14 -0.56 -16.83 7.45
CA SER A 14 0.86 -16.56 7.86
C SER A 14 1.34 -17.03 9.26
N LEU A 15 2.40 -17.85 9.28
CA LEU A 15 3.13 -18.27 10.51
C LEU A 15 3.98 -17.13 11.10
N CYS A 16 3.33 -16.04 11.48
CA CYS A 16 3.94 -14.90 12.14
C CYS A 16 3.23 -14.63 13.46
N TYR A 17 4.00 -14.39 14.51
CA TYR A 17 3.49 -13.96 15.80
C TYR A 17 4.35 -12.83 16.38
N ALA A 18 3.75 -12.04 17.28
CA ALA A 18 4.41 -10.91 17.91
C ALA A 18 5.01 -11.33 19.27
N ASP A 19 6.21 -10.82 19.58
CA ASP A 19 6.92 -11.01 20.85
C ASP A 19 7.74 -9.73 21.12
N ASP A 20 7.52 -9.03 22.23
CA ASP A 20 8.30 -7.83 22.64
C ASP A 20 8.52 -6.78 21.51
N ASP A 21 7.45 -6.31 20.84
CA ASP A 21 7.46 -5.37 19.70
C ASP A 21 8.18 -5.87 18.42
N GLU A 22 8.48 -7.16 18.34
CA GLU A 22 9.08 -7.81 17.19
C GLU A 22 8.05 -8.68 16.47
N VAL A 23 8.17 -8.74 15.15
CA VAL A 23 7.47 -9.76 14.36
C VAL A 23 8.44 -10.92 14.16
N ILE A 24 8.01 -12.13 14.48
CA ILE A 24 8.74 -13.36 14.16
C ILE A 24 8.16 -13.93 12.86
N LEU A 25 9.02 -14.18 11.88
CA LEU A 25 8.68 -14.74 10.58
C LEU A 25 9.32 -16.12 10.45
N GLU A 26 8.49 -17.14 10.24
CA GLU A 26 8.96 -18.46 9.84
C GLU A 26 9.36 -18.47 8.36
N VAL A 27 10.57 -18.92 8.05
CA VAL A 27 11.11 -18.99 6.69
C VAL A 27 11.72 -20.36 6.42
N PRO A 28 11.83 -20.79 5.15
CA PRO A 28 12.57 -22.00 4.83
C PRO A 28 14.03 -21.91 5.31
N HIS A 29 14.62 -23.02 5.79
CA HIS A 29 16.00 -23.02 6.31
C HIS A 29 17.05 -22.47 5.33
N GLU A 30 16.81 -22.63 4.03
CA GLU A 30 17.65 -22.05 2.96
C GLU A 30 17.71 -20.51 2.97
N PHE A 31 16.72 -19.82 3.53
CA PHE A 31 16.75 -18.36 3.75
C PHE A 31 17.60 -17.94 4.95
N MET A 32 18.09 -18.89 5.75
CA MET A 32 18.88 -18.62 6.95
C MET A 32 20.40 -18.56 6.69
N ASP A 33 20.85 -18.86 5.46
CA ASP A 33 22.26 -18.87 5.07
C ASP A 33 22.78 -17.48 4.69
N PHE A 34 22.57 -16.48 5.56
CA PHE A 34 23.18 -15.16 5.45
C PHE A 34 24.23 -14.95 6.57
N PRO A 35 25.44 -14.43 6.24
CA PRO A 35 26.62 -14.65 7.08
C PRO A 35 26.55 -14.04 8.49
N LEU A 36 26.04 -12.81 8.62
CA LEU A 36 26.07 -12.07 9.88
C LEU A 36 24.84 -12.25 10.77
N GLY A 37 23.82 -12.95 10.29
CA GLY A 37 22.58 -13.09 11.04
C GLY A 37 21.79 -11.79 11.18
N PHE A 38 22.14 -10.69 10.49
CA PHE A 38 21.24 -9.54 10.34
C PHE A 38 21.34 -8.83 8.98
N VAL A 39 20.29 -8.07 8.66
CA VAL A 39 20.18 -7.14 7.52
C VAL A 39 19.55 -5.84 8.01
N VAL A 40 20.04 -4.70 7.51
CA VAL A 40 19.50 -3.37 7.82
C VAL A 40 19.07 -2.67 6.53
N ASP A 41 17.82 -2.19 6.52
CA ASP A 41 17.27 -1.25 5.55
C ASP A 41 17.00 0.09 6.25
N SER A 42 17.79 1.13 5.94
CA SER A 42 17.63 2.44 6.58
C SER A 42 17.12 3.51 5.62
N GLY A 43 15.84 3.83 5.75
CA GLY A 43 15.20 4.90 4.99
C GLY A 43 15.45 6.29 5.59
N GLY A 44 14.75 7.29 5.06
CA GLY A 44 14.84 8.67 5.55
C GLY A 44 14.11 8.94 6.87
N SER A 45 13.28 8.00 7.34
CA SER A 45 12.41 8.18 8.53
C SER A 45 12.46 6.98 9.49
N LEU A 46 12.57 5.76 8.95
CA LEU A 46 12.60 4.52 9.73
C LEU A 46 13.68 3.59 9.18
N SER A 47 14.40 2.94 10.10
CA SER A 47 15.25 1.79 9.81
C SER A 47 14.50 0.49 10.13
N LYS A 48 14.78 -0.56 9.36
CA LYS A 48 14.22 -1.90 9.51
C LYS A 48 15.36 -2.87 9.66
N VAL A 49 15.28 -3.66 10.71
CA VAL A 49 16.29 -4.65 11.06
C VAL A 49 15.63 -6.01 10.98
N ILE A 50 16.23 -6.89 10.18
CA ILE A 50 15.90 -8.32 10.15
C ILE A 50 17.08 -9.04 10.76
N TYR A 51 16.86 -9.95 11.72
CA TYR A 51 17.96 -10.64 12.38
C TYR A 51 17.59 -12.02 12.94
N ARG A 52 18.63 -12.83 13.20
CA ARG A 52 18.58 -14.06 13.96
C ARG A 52 18.78 -13.74 15.43
N SER A 53 17.77 -14.00 16.26
CA SER A 53 17.88 -13.73 17.68
C SER A 53 18.73 -14.77 18.41
N LYS A 54 19.50 -14.34 19.40
CA LYS A 54 20.15 -15.26 20.37
C LYS A 54 19.14 -16.08 21.19
N LYS A 55 17.87 -15.63 21.26
CA LYS A 55 16.76 -16.42 21.83
C LYS A 55 16.51 -17.71 21.02
N ASP A 56 16.75 -17.64 19.71
CA ASP A 56 16.36 -18.68 18.75
C ASP A 56 17.59 -19.43 18.18
N TYR A 57 18.77 -18.79 18.17
CA TYR A 57 19.99 -19.30 17.56
C TYR A 57 21.22 -19.24 18.47
N LYS A 58 22.15 -20.16 18.23
CA LYS A 58 23.49 -20.15 18.80
C LYS A 58 24.50 -20.61 17.74
N HIS A 59 25.45 -19.74 17.39
CA HIS A 59 26.48 -20.01 16.38
C HIS A 59 25.90 -20.39 15.01
N GLY A 60 24.86 -19.66 14.58
CA GLY A 60 24.17 -19.85 13.32
C GLY A 60 23.23 -21.05 13.28
N LYS A 61 23.09 -21.80 14.37
CA LYS A 61 22.21 -22.97 14.45
C LYS A 61 21.01 -22.68 15.34
N ILE A 62 19.82 -23.10 14.89
CA ILE A 62 18.61 -22.96 15.69
C ILE A 62 18.75 -23.80 16.97
N ILE A 63 18.42 -23.21 18.12
CA ILE A 63 18.58 -23.85 19.45
C ILE A 63 17.55 -24.96 19.62
N LYS A 64 16.30 -24.69 19.23
CA LYS A 64 15.20 -25.65 19.25
C LYS A 64 15.02 -26.18 17.83
N PRO A 65 15.13 -27.51 17.60
CA PRO A 65 14.86 -28.08 16.28
C PRO A 65 13.50 -27.62 15.76
N SER A 66 13.48 -27.18 14.51
CA SER A 66 12.27 -26.75 13.80
C SER A 66 12.42 -27.10 12.31
N ASP A 67 11.29 -27.31 11.64
CA ASP A 67 11.22 -27.52 10.19
C ASP A 67 11.43 -26.22 9.40
N HIS A 68 11.45 -25.08 10.09
CA HIS A 68 11.67 -23.74 9.53
C HIS A 68 12.77 -22.99 10.30
N GLY A 69 13.33 -21.97 9.66
CA GLY A 69 14.09 -20.91 10.30
C GLY A 69 13.17 -19.82 10.85
N LEU A 70 13.65 -19.12 11.86
CA LEU A 70 13.03 -17.94 12.46
C LEU A 70 13.82 -16.67 12.13
N LEU A 71 13.15 -15.66 11.57
CA LEU A 71 13.65 -14.30 11.43
C LEU A 71 12.87 -13.36 12.34
N ARG A 72 13.55 -12.42 12.99
CA ARG A 72 12.92 -11.36 13.76
C ARG A 72 13.00 -10.04 13.02
N LEU A 73 11.89 -9.33 12.95
CA LEU A 73 11.71 -8.10 12.20
C LEU A 73 11.41 -6.98 13.20
N LYS A 74 12.23 -5.92 13.20
CA LYS A 74 12.10 -4.78 14.11
C LYS A 74 12.26 -3.44 13.41
N TYR A 75 11.42 -2.47 13.78
CA TYR A 75 11.53 -1.09 13.33
C TYR A 75 12.35 -0.25 14.31
N PHE A 76 13.12 0.70 13.79
CA PHE A 76 13.81 1.73 14.56
C PHE A 76 13.47 3.11 14.00
N LYS A 77 13.22 4.08 14.88
CA LYS A 77 13.12 5.49 14.50
C LYS A 77 14.52 5.99 14.10
N MET A 78 14.62 6.81 13.05
CA MET A 78 15.92 7.30 12.56
C MET A 78 16.73 8.09 13.61
N ILE A 79 16.05 8.76 14.55
CA ILE A 79 16.71 9.45 15.67
C ILE A 79 17.47 8.48 16.60
N ASN A 80 17.12 7.21 16.58
CA ASN A 80 17.68 6.15 17.43
C ASN A 80 18.67 5.25 16.67
N ILE A 81 19.23 5.71 15.55
CA ILE A 81 20.04 4.85 14.67
C ILE A 81 21.27 4.23 15.36
N ASN A 82 21.86 4.95 16.31
CA ASN A 82 23.00 4.47 17.10
C ASN A 82 22.60 3.31 18.04
N GLN A 83 21.33 3.23 18.44
CA GLN A 83 20.82 2.12 19.27
C GLN A 83 20.75 0.80 18.48
N ILE A 84 20.75 0.84 17.15
CA ILE A 84 20.72 -0.38 16.31
C ILE A 84 21.97 -1.23 16.58
N THR A 85 23.14 -0.59 16.68
CA THR A 85 24.41 -1.28 16.94
C THR A 85 24.37 -2.03 18.28
N ASP A 86 23.96 -1.34 19.35
CA ASP A 86 23.91 -1.92 20.70
C ASP A 86 22.85 -3.00 20.78
N PHE A 87 21.66 -2.76 20.21
CA PHE A 87 20.61 -3.76 20.10
C PHE A 87 21.09 -5.04 19.41
N LEU A 88 21.78 -4.93 18.27
CA LEU A 88 22.29 -6.09 17.54
C LEU A 88 23.37 -6.83 18.35
N LYS A 89 24.27 -6.14 19.04
CA LYS A 89 25.28 -6.79 19.91
C LYS A 89 24.62 -7.61 21.01
N GLU A 90 23.57 -7.06 21.61
CA GLU A 90 22.85 -7.71 22.71
C GLU A 90 22.02 -8.90 22.21
N ASN A 91 21.30 -8.72 21.10
CA ASN A 91 20.21 -9.62 20.70
C ASN A 91 20.52 -10.52 19.49
N CYS A 92 21.47 -10.17 18.62
CA CYS A 92 21.71 -10.91 17.37
C CYS A 92 22.74 -12.03 17.54
N ASP A 93 22.43 -13.23 17.02
CA ASP A 93 23.38 -14.33 16.87
C ASP A 93 24.26 -14.09 15.63
N VAL A 94 25.28 -13.26 15.84
CA VAL A 94 26.32 -12.99 14.85
C VAL A 94 27.30 -14.15 14.88
N ASN A 95 27.33 -14.94 13.81
CA ASN A 95 28.30 -16.01 13.67
C ASN A 95 29.62 -15.42 13.17
N LEU A 96 30.47 -14.96 14.10
CA LEU A 96 31.82 -14.46 13.79
C LEU A 96 32.78 -15.56 13.32
N THR A 97 32.32 -16.81 13.17
CA THR A 97 33.13 -17.94 12.71
C THR A 97 33.37 -17.90 11.20
N GLY A 98 33.91 -16.79 10.70
CA GLY A 98 34.95 -16.87 9.71
C GLY A 98 36.27 -16.84 10.46
N ASN A 99 36.92 -17.99 10.66
CA ASN A 99 38.36 -17.98 10.88
C ASN A 99 38.98 -17.38 9.60
N GLY A 100 39.09 -16.05 9.55
CA GLY A 100 39.86 -15.32 8.57
C GLY A 100 41.35 -15.54 8.79
N CYS A 101 41.80 -16.80 8.74
CA CYS A 101 43.15 -17.10 8.30
C CYS A 101 43.05 -17.29 6.78
N GLY A 102 43.00 -16.16 6.09
CA GLY A 102 42.99 -16.10 4.64
C GLY A 102 43.57 -14.76 4.27
N THR A 103 44.89 -14.72 4.12
CA THR A 103 45.67 -13.56 3.67
C THR A 103 45.38 -13.16 2.21
N ASP A 104 44.23 -13.52 1.66
CA ASP A 104 43.86 -13.29 0.26
C ASP A 104 42.44 -12.70 0.16
N GLY A 105 42.35 -11.37 0.31
CA GLY A 105 41.51 -10.46 -0.50
C GLY A 105 39.97 -10.51 -0.53
N ASP A 106 39.31 -11.61 -0.18
CA ASP A 106 37.85 -11.74 -0.32
C ASP A 106 37.12 -11.72 1.03
N ASP A 107 36.98 -10.50 1.56
CA ASP A 107 36.27 -10.13 2.79
C ASP A 107 34.81 -10.61 2.80
N PHE A 108 34.39 -11.25 3.91
CA PHE A 108 32.98 -11.51 4.24
C PHE A 108 32.14 -10.25 4.02
N THR A 109 31.23 -10.31 3.04
CA THR A 109 30.39 -9.19 2.67
C THR A 109 29.00 -9.38 3.27
N CYS A 110 28.63 -8.53 4.24
CA CYS A 110 27.22 -8.33 4.59
C CYS A 110 26.60 -7.30 3.66
N TYR A 111 25.28 -7.39 3.48
CA TYR A 111 24.53 -6.41 2.72
C TYR A 111 23.65 -5.57 3.63
N MET A 112 23.66 -4.29 3.36
CA MET A 112 22.71 -3.33 3.93
C MET A 112 22.16 -2.49 2.79
N THR A 113 20.96 -1.95 2.94
CA THR A 113 20.31 -1.12 1.92
C THR A 113 19.67 0.08 2.59
N GLY A 114 19.08 1.00 1.84
CA GLY A 114 18.54 2.23 2.40
C GLY A 114 19.43 3.45 2.14
N VAL A 115 18.80 4.58 1.81
CA VAL A 115 19.46 5.86 1.51
C VAL A 115 20.30 6.43 2.68
N THR A 116 19.97 6.11 3.94
CA THR A 116 20.67 6.67 5.11
C THR A 116 21.74 5.74 5.69
N THR A 117 21.89 4.55 5.13
CA THR A 117 22.71 3.49 5.73
C THR A 117 24.20 3.79 5.71
N GLN A 118 24.62 4.63 4.76
CA GLN A 118 25.98 5.17 4.70
C GLN A 118 26.41 5.92 5.97
N HIS A 119 25.49 6.51 6.73
CA HIS A 119 25.82 7.34 7.90
C HIS A 119 26.38 6.53 9.08
N PHE A 120 25.97 5.27 9.22
CA PHE A 120 26.34 4.41 10.35
C PHE A 120 26.97 3.07 9.92
N LYS A 121 27.16 2.89 8.61
CA LYS A 121 27.89 1.76 8.03
C LYS A 121 29.25 1.54 8.70
N ALA A 122 30.07 2.60 8.79
CA ALA A 122 31.42 2.51 9.35
C ALA A 122 31.41 2.09 10.83
N GLU A 123 30.41 2.54 11.58
CA GLU A 123 30.21 2.14 12.96
C GLU A 123 29.87 0.66 13.07
N LEU A 124 28.95 0.14 12.25
CA LEU A 124 28.63 -1.29 12.22
C LEU A 124 29.85 -2.14 11.81
N GLU A 125 30.59 -1.72 10.78
CA GLU A 125 31.82 -2.41 10.35
C GLU A 125 32.85 -2.48 11.47
N LYS A 126 33.08 -1.37 12.17
CA LYS A 126 34.00 -1.31 13.31
C LYS A 126 33.54 -2.18 14.48
N ASN A 127 32.26 -2.14 14.82
CA ASN A 127 31.72 -2.83 16.00
C ASN A 127 31.61 -4.35 15.83
N PHE A 128 31.38 -4.82 14.60
CA PHE A 128 31.26 -6.25 14.30
C PHE A 128 32.52 -6.83 13.65
N GLY A 129 33.49 -6.02 13.24
CA GLY A 129 34.71 -6.47 12.57
C GLY A 129 34.43 -7.06 11.18
N VAL A 130 33.53 -6.43 10.43
CA VAL A 130 32.99 -6.95 9.16
C VAL A 130 33.11 -5.91 8.05
N LYS A 131 33.01 -6.36 6.79
CA LYS A 131 32.81 -5.47 5.65
C LYS A 131 31.36 -5.51 5.21
N ILE A 132 30.77 -4.34 5.02
CA ILE A 132 29.40 -4.19 4.57
C ILE A 132 29.41 -3.58 3.18
N LYS A 133 28.61 -4.12 2.26
CA LYS A 133 28.34 -3.51 0.95
C LYS A 133 26.92 -2.99 0.92
N LEU A 134 26.75 -1.83 0.29
CA LEU A 134 25.44 -1.29 0.00
C LEU A 134 24.82 -2.12 -1.13
N TYR A 135 23.62 -2.64 -0.89
CA TYR A 135 22.81 -3.35 -1.85
C TYR A 135 21.75 -2.39 -2.41
N SER A 136 21.56 -2.41 -3.73
CA SER A 136 20.55 -1.56 -4.37
C SER A 136 19.15 -1.90 -3.86
N GLU A 137 18.40 -0.89 -3.42
CA GLU A 137 17.00 -1.06 -3.01
C GLU A 137 16.17 -1.68 -4.14
N MET A 138 16.41 -1.28 -5.39
CA MET A 138 15.67 -1.81 -6.54
C MET A 138 15.96 -3.29 -6.78
N MET A 139 17.22 -3.70 -6.64
CA MET A 139 17.59 -5.12 -6.72
C MET A 139 16.99 -5.91 -5.56
N ALA A 140 16.90 -5.31 -4.38
CA ALA A 140 16.28 -5.95 -3.23
C ALA A 140 14.78 -6.17 -3.47
N VAL A 141 14.06 -5.16 -3.97
CA VAL A 141 12.63 -5.30 -4.28
C VAL A 141 12.40 -6.33 -5.38
N GLN A 142 13.26 -6.37 -6.41
CA GLN A 142 13.23 -7.41 -7.45
C GLN A 142 13.34 -8.81 -6.83
N ASN A 143 14.29 -9.02 -5.91
CA ASN A 143 14.44 -10.31 -5.24
C ASN A 143 13.22 -10.62 -4.38
N PHE A 144 12.73 -9.65 -3.60
CA PHE A 144 11.57 -9.79 -2.75
C PHE A 144 10.36 -10.30 -3.53
N VAL A 145 10.04 -9.67 -4.65
CA VAL A 145 8.88 -10.05 -5.48
C VAL A 145 8.98 -11.50 -5.97
N LYS A 146 10.20 -12.00 -6.21
CA LYS A 146 10.43 -13.41 -6.61
C LYS A 146 10.29 -14.40 -5.46
N VAL A 147 10.58 -13.99 -4.23
CA VAL A 147 10.61 -14.89 -3.05
C VAL A 147 9.41 -14.71 -2.11
N ALA A 148 8.56 -13.70 -2.33
CA ALA A 148 7.47 -13.36 -1.41
C ALA A 148 6.51 -14.54 -1.17
N SER A 149 6.24 -15.35 -2.19
CA SER A 149 5.40 -16.57 -2.08
C SER A 149 6.07 -17.66 -1.25
N LEU A 150 7.38 -17.87 -1.44
CA LEU A 150 8.18 -18.85 -0.72
C LEU A 150 8.30 -18.47 0.77
N LEU A 151 8.38 -17.18 1.05
CA LEU A 151 8.33 -16.61 2.39
C LEU A 151 6.92 -16.57 3.00
N LYS A 152 5.88 -16.96 2.24
CA LYS A 152 4.47 -16.93 2.65
C LYS A 152 4.04 -15.59 3.26
N ILE A 153 4.56 -14.48 2.70
CA ILE A 153 4.27 -13.13 3.21
C ILE A 153 2.78 -12.82 3.03
N GLY A 154 2.22 -13.15 1.86
CA GLY A 154 0.82 -12.90 1.53
C GLY A 154 0.43 -11.42 1.61
N CYS A 155 -0.87 -11.18 1.69
CA CYS A 155 -1.46 -9.84 1.83
C CYS A 155 -2.32 -9.76 3.10
N TYR A 156 -2.50 -8.56 3.63
CA TYR A 156 -3.55 -8.33 4.63
C TYR A 156 -4.90 -8.72 4.06
N ASP A 157 -5.77 -9.20 4.94
CA ASP A 157 -7.14 -9.49 4.55
C ASP A 157 -7.82 -8.21 4.08
N TYR A 158 -8.78 -8.41 3.19
CA TYR A 158 -9.55 -7.33 2.64
C TYR A 158 -10.42 -6.66 3.71
N ASP A 159 -10.48 -5.33 3.69
CA ASP A 159 -11.29 -4.57 4.63
C ASP A 159 -12.73 -4.38 4.13
N PHE A 160 -13.66 -5.10 4.75
CA PHE A 160 -15.07 -5.09 4.34
C PHE A 160 -15.79 -3.77 4.65
N GLU A 161 -15.38 -3.03 5.68
CA GLU A 161 -16.00 -1.74 5.97
C GLU A 161 -15.62 -0.71 4.89
N ALA A 162 -14.33 -0.64 4.55
CA ALA A 162 -13.83 0.21 3.47
C ALA A 162 -14.47 -0.16 2.11
N PHE A 163 -14.69 -1.46 1.86
CA PHE A 163 -15.46 -1.94 0.72
C PHE A 163 -16.85 -1.35 0.64
N SER A 164 -17.62 -1.56 1.70
CA SER A 164 -19.04 -1.26 1.72
C SER A 164 -19.25 0.24 1.57
N ASN A 165 -18.35 1.04 2.17
CA ASN A 165 -18.25 2.48 1.91
C ASN A 165 -18.04 2.80 0.42
N ALA A 166 -17.11 2.14 -0.26
CA ALA A 166 -16.85 2.35 -1.69
C ALA A 166 -18.02 1.89 -2.58
N ALA A 167 -18.62 0.74 -2.28
CA ALA A 167 -19.80 0.21 -2.97
C ALA A 167 -21.01 1.14 -2.80
N ASN A 168 -21.25 1.65 -1.59
CA ASN A 168 -22.30 2.63 -1.33
C ASN A 168 -22.05 3.93 -2.10
N ARG A 169 -20.81 4.41 -2.15
CA ARG A 169 -20.43 5.59 -2.95
C ARG A 169 -20.74 5.39 -4.43
N LEU A 170 -20.46 4.20 -4.97
CA LEU A 170 -20.80 3.84 -6.35
C LEU A 170 -22.32 3.93 -6.59
N ARG A 171 -23.13 3.38 -5.68
CA ARG A 171 -24.61 3.42 -5.79
C ARG A 171 -25.16 4.84 -5.72
N ILE A 172 -24.68 5.64 -4.78
CA ILE A 172 -25.06 7.07 -4.65
C ILE A 172 -24.80 7.81 -5.96
N LEU A 173 -23.59 7.64 -6.53
CA LEU A 173 -23.23 8.29 -7.79
C LEU A 173 -24.07 7.79 -8.97
N ALA A 174 -24.30 6.47 -9.06
CA ALA A 174 -25.14 5.89 -10.10
C ALA A 174 -26.58 6.43 -10.03
N GLN A 175 -27.17 6.49 -8.83
CA GLN A 175 -28.51 7.05 -8.61
C GLN A 175 -28.59 8.53 -8.99
N ALA A 176 -27.60 9.34 -8.60
CA ALA A 176 -27.55 10.75 -8.96
C ALA A 176 -27.47 10.94 -10.49
N MET A 177 -26.70 10.13 -11.19
CA MET A 177 -26.57 10.20 -12.65
C MET A 177 -27.82 9.75 -13.41
N VAL A 178 -28.54 8.74 -12.90
CA VAL A 178 -29.84 8.34 -13.46
C VAL A 178 -30.84 9.48 -13.36
N LYS A 179 -30.92 10.14 -12.19
CA LYS A 179 -31.79 11.31 -11.99
C LYS A 179 -31.38 12.47 -12.90
N LEU A 180 -30.08 12.72 -13.08
CA LEU A 180 -29.59 13.75 -14.00
C LEU A 180 -30.10 13.53 -15.44
N LYS A 181 -30.08 12.27 -15.91
CA LYS A 181 -30.53 11.93 -17.26
C LYS A 181 -32.04 12.17 -17.45
N THR A 182 -32.85 11.87 -16.43
CA THR A 182 -34.30 12.14 -16.49
C THR A 182 -34.62 13.62 -16.57
N PHE A 183 -33.80 14.51 -15.99
CA PHE A 183 -33.97 15.95 -16.18
C PHE A 183 -33.74 16.37 -17.63
N THR A 184 -32.71 15.82 -18.29
CA THR A 184 -32.35 16.24 -19.65
C THR A 184 -33.31 15.79 -20.75
N GLU A 185 -34.14 14.76 -20.51
CA GLU A 185 -35.06 14.21 -21.50
C GLU A 185 -36.47 14.84 -21.46
N ASP A 186 -36.90 15.41 -20.32
CA ASP A 186 -38.25 15.97 -20.15
C ASP A 186 -38.32 17.46 -19.73
N SER A 187 -37.22 18.16 -19.42
CA SER A 187 -37.29 19.56 -19.00
C SER A 187 -37.16 20.55 -20.16
N THR A 188 -38.28 21.15 -20.60
CA THR A 188 -38.21 22.53 -21.11
C THR A 188 -37.99 23.47 -19.93
N PHE A 189 -37.22 24.54 -20.15
CA PHE A 189 -36.74 25.51 -19.14
C PHE A 189 -37.86 26.18 -18.28
N ASP A 190 -39.14 25.93 -18.58
CA ASP A 190 -40.31 26.59 -18.01
C ASP A 190 -41.05 25.81 -16.89
N ASP A 191 -40.70 24.55 -16.60
CA ASP A 191 -41.44 23.74 -15.61
C ASP A 191 -40.92 23.83 -14.17
N TYR A 192 -40.37 24.99 -13.78
CA TYR A 192 -40.06 25.28 -12.38
C TYR A 192 -41.30 25.79 -11.63
N LYS A 193 -42.17 24.84 -11.23
CA LYS A 193 -43.06 25.05 -10.09
C LYS A 193 -42.85 23.95 -9.06
N ALA A 194 -42.48 24.41 -7.87
CA ALA A 194 -42.30 23.64 -6.66
C ALA A 194 -43.54 22.76 -6.39
N ASP A 195 -43.34 21.45 -6.37
CA ASP A 195 -44.26 20.54 -5.72
C ASP A 195 -43.55 19.79 -4.59
N ASP A 196 -44.19 19.91 -3.43
CA ASP A 196 -43.75 19.59 -2.09
C ASP A 196 -44.04 18.11 -1.80
N TYR A 197 -43.18 17.16 -2.18
CA TYR A 197 -43.34 15.75 -1.79
C TYR A 197 -42.01 15.02 -1.57
N MET A 198 -41.61 14.96 -0.30
CA MET A 198 -40.50 14.17 0.23
C MET A 198 -40.90 12.70 0.51
N ALA A 199 -39.89 11.82 0.37
CA ALA A 199 -39.66 10.56 1.07
C ALA A 199 -40.33 9.23 0.62
N ASP A 200 -41.50 9.20 -0.02
CA ASP A 200 -42.25 7.91 -0.13
C ASP A 200 -42.16 7.17 -1.49
N ARG A 201 -41.40 7.71 -2.48
CA ARG A 201 -41.27 7.10 -3.83
C ARG A 201 -39.97 6.33 -4.09
N ALA A 202 -38.94 6.50 -3.27
CA ALA A 202 -37.60 5.95 -3.54
C ALA A 202 -37.57 4.41 -3.60
N ASP A 203 -38.40 3.71 -2.82
CA ASP A 203 -38.46 2.25 -2.82
C ASP A 203 -39.25 1.66 -4.00
N LYS A 204 -40.22 2.40 -4.56
CA LYS A 204 -41.10 1.87 -5.62
C LYS A 204 -40.54 2.04 -7.04
N ASP A 205 -39.61 2.96 -7.23
CA ASP A 205 -38.99 3.20 -8.54
C ASP A 205 -37.84 2.22 -8.82
N LEU A 206 -37.23 1.62 -7.78
CA LEU A 206 -36.25 0.53 -7.94
C LEU A 206 -36.88 -0.78 -8.45
N GLU A 207 -38.11 -1.12 -8.02
CA GLU A 207 -38.81 -2.31 -8.51
C GLU A 207 -39.36 -2.17 -9.94
N LYS A 208 -39.46 -0.94 -10.47
CA LYS A 208 -40.01 -0.67 -11.81
C LYS A 208 -38.97 -0.54 -12.92
N ILE A 209 -37.67 -0.60 -12.61
CA ILE A 209 -36.60 -0.64 -13.62
C ILE A 209 -36.54 -2.06 -14.20
N ASN A 210 -37.57 -2.43 -14.96
CA ASN A 210 -37.48 -3.50 -15.93
C ASN A 210 -36.94 -2.84 -17.20
N ILE A 211 -35.62 -2.87 -17.39
CA ILE A 211 -34.95 -2.34 -18.58
C ILE A 211 -35.30 -3.26 -19.76
N SER A 212 -36.47 -3.04 -20.34
CA SER A 212 -36.84 -3.55 -21.64
C SER A 212 -37.37 -2.40 -22.48
N GLU A 213 -36.47 -1.71 -23.18
CA GLU A 213 -36.82 -1.24 -24.52
C GLU A 213 -35.57 -1.13 -25.39
N LYS A 214 -35.67 -1.83 -26.53
CA LYS A 214 -34.62 -2.12 -27.50
C LYS A 214 -34.46 -0.94 -28.46
N ASN A 215 -33.19 -0.63 -28.78
CA ASN A 215 -32.63 -0.33 -30.12
C ASN A 215 -31.15 0.01 -29.85
N SER A 216 -30.11 -0.69 -30.28
CA SER A 216 -29.88 -1.55 -31.44
C SER A 216 -28.56 -2.32 -31.22
N GLN A 217 -28.58 -3.64 -31.43
CA GLN A 217 -27.46 -4.54 -31.73
C GLN A 217 -26.11 -4.32 -31.00
N SER A 218 -26.04 -4.82 -29.75
CA SER A 218 -24.95 -5.72 -29.35
C SER A 218 -25.51 -6.72 -28.31
N ASN A 219 -25.33 -8.01 -28.56
CA ASN A 219 -25.64 -9.06 -27.60
C ASN A 219 -24.51 -9.13 -26.57
N SER A 220 -24.57 -8.28 -25.54
CA SER A 220 -23.87 -8.54 -24.28
C SER A 220 -24.86 -8.33 -23.14
N THR A 221 -25.32 -9.43 -22.57
CA THR A 221 -25.87 -9.48 -21.22
C THR A 221 -24.98 -8.70 -20.25
N PHE A 222 -25.58 -8.11 -19.22
CA PHE A 222 -24.97 -7.33 -18.13
C PHE A 222 -23.96 -8.17 -17.28
N ASP A 223 -22.95 -8.77 -17.91
CA ASP A 223 -22.03 -9.76 -17.33
C ASP A 223 -20.76 -9.13 -16.72
N SER A 224 -20.82 -7.87 -16.29
CA SER A 224 -19.71 -7.25 -15.56
C SER A 224 -19.94 -7.35 -14.04
N PRO A 225 -18.93 -7.77 -13.26
CA PRO A 225 -19.02 -7.85 -11.79
C PRO A 225 -19.52 -6.55 -11.14
N LEU A 226 -19.26 -5.39 -11.75
CA LEU A 226 -19.67 -4.10 -11.19
C LEU A 226 -21.16 -3.81 -11.37
N TYR A 227 -21.81 -4.31 -12.42
CA TYR A 227 -23.28 -4.26 -12.51
C TYR A 227 -23.94 -5.24 -11.53
N GLU A 228 -23.31 -6.41 -11.29
CA GLU A 228 -23.70 -7.30 -10.19
C GLU A 228 -23.60 -6.56 -8.84
N LEU A 229 -22.53 -5.79 -8.60
CA LEU A 229 -22.34 -5.04 -7.35
C LEU A 229 -23.43 -3.99 -7.10
N LEU A 230 -23.87 -3.28 -8.15
CA LEU A 230 -24.92 -2.27 -8.04
C LEU A 230 -26.27 -2.85 -7.57
N SER A 231 -26.56 -4.09 -7.97
CA SER A 231 -27.84 -4.77 -7.70
C SER A 231 -27.76 -5.86 -6.62
N CYS A 232 -26.56 -6.22 -6.15
CA CYS A 232 -26.40 -7.28 -5.17
C CYS A 232 -26.98 -6.90 -3.80
N SER A 233 -27.67 -7.85 -3.18
CA SER A 233 -28.16 -7.74 -1.80
C SER A 233 -27.12 -8.24 -0.77
N ASP A 234 -26.18 -9.08 -1.19
CA ASP A 234 -25.12 -9.64 -0.33
C ASP A 234 -23.73 -9.21 -0.84
N GLU A 235 -23.31 -8.03 -0.36
CA GLU A 235 -22.00 -7.44 -0.63
C GLU A 235 -20.84 -8.34 -0.17
N LYS A 236 -21.03 -9.07 0.93
CA LYS A 236 -19.96 -9.92 1.48
C LYS A 236 -19.70 -11.11 0.58
N LYS A 237 -20.76 -11.75 0.11
CA LYS A 237 -20.65 -12.82 -0.90
C LYS A 237 -20.03 -12.32 -2.20
N TRP A 238 -20.39 -11.11 -2.64
CA TRP A 238 -19.77 -10.50 -3.82
C TRP A 238 -18.27 -10.27 -3.60
N ALA A 239 -17.89 -9.66 -2.49
CA ALA A 239 -16.49 -9.39 -2.15
C ALA A 239 -15.68 -10.70 -2.03
N ASP A 240 -16.27 -11.73 -1.42
CA ASP A 240 -15.63 -13.05 -1.31
C ASP A 240 -15.37 -13.70 -2.67
N LYS A 241 -16.28 -13.50 -3.63
CA LYS A 241 -16.17 -14.02 -5.00
C LYS A 241 -15.12 -13.28 -5.82
N TYR A 242 -15.01 -11.96 -5.68
CA TYR A 242 -14.24 -11.13 -6.61
C TYR A 242 -13.00 -10.46 -6.01
N MET A 243 -12.98 -10.14 -4.72
CA MET A 243 -11.91 -9.36 -4.08
C MET A 243 -10.87 -10.21 -3.35
N LYS A 244 -11.24 -11.40 -2.87
CA LYS A 244 -10.31 -12.27 -2.13
C LYS A 244 -9.12 -12.70 -3.00
N PRO A 245 -7.87 -12.61 -2.48
CA PRO A 245 -6.71 -13.20 -3.12
C PRO A 245 -6.89 -14.72 -3.23
N VAL A 246 -6.55 -15.29 -4.39
CA VAL A 246 -6.70 -16.73 -4.66
C VAL A 246 -5.52 -17.54 -4.10
N SER A 247 -4.38 -16.89 -3.82
CA SER A 247 -3.17 -17.51 -3.28
C SER A 247 -2.23 -16.49 -2.64
N ASP A 248 -1.20 -16.98 -1.93
CA ASP A 248 -0.09 -16.17 -1.41
C ASP A 248 0.92 -15.74 -2.50
N GLN A 249 0.75 -16.20 -3.74
CA GLN A 249 1.60 -15.79 -4.86
C GLN A 249 1.20 -14.40 -5.36
N LEU A 250 2.21 -13.54 -5.56
CA LEU A 250 2.00 -12.26 -6.22
C LEU A 250 1.48 -12.48 -7.64
N ILE A 251 0.37 -11.83 -7.97
CA ILE A 251 -0.26 -11.90 -9.29
C ILE A 251 0.54 -11.01 -10.24
N ALA A 252 0.95 -11.53 -11.39
CA ALA A 252 1.65 -10.78 -12.43
C ALA A 252 0.95 -10.92 -13.81
N PRO A 253 0.87 -9.85 -14.63
CA PRO A 253 1.45 -8.52 -14.39
C PRO A 253 0.66 -7.69 -13.38
N SER A 254 1.36 -6.82 -12.65
CA SER A 254 0.77 -5.96 -11.62
C SER A 254 1.60 -4.70 -11.40
N THR A 255 1.02 -3.66 -10.82
CA THR A 255 1.80 -2.58 -10.21
C THR A 255 2.20 -2.95 -8.79
N PHE A 256 3.40 -2.54 -8.39
CA PHE A 256 3.90 -2.66 -7.02
C PHE A 256 4.37 -1.28 -6.58
N THR A 257 3.59 -0.64 -5.73
CA THR A 257 3.83 0.73 -5.26
C THR A 257 4.29 0.72 -3.82
N MET A 258 5.48 1.28 -3.60
CA MET A 258 6.09 1.43 -2.29
C MET A 258 5.86 2.83 -1.73
N PHE A 259 5.26 2.91 -0.54
CA PHE A 259 5.01 4.13 0.21
C PHE A 259 5.94 4.19 1.43
N GLY A 260 7.15 4.71 1.20
CA GLY A 260 8.15 4.99 2.23
C GLY A 260 8.13 6.46 2.62
N SER A 261 9.32 7.07 2.73
CA SER A 261 9.45 8.53 2.83
C SER A 261 8.89 9.23 1.59
N ALA A 262 9.13 8.65 0.42
CA ALA A 262 8.57 9.00 -0.88
C ALA A 262 7.80 7.79 -1.45
N SER A 263 7.18 7.96 -2.62
CA SER A 263 6.44 6.92 -3.33
C SER A 263 7.19 6.49 -4.60
N GLY A 264 7.21 5.20 -4.88
CA GLY A 264 7.71 4.67 -6.16
C GLY A 264 6.87 3.51 -6.65
N THR A 265 6.51 3.52 -7.93
CA THR A 265 5.72 2.47 -8.57
C THR A 265 6.56 1.71 -9.56
N MET A 266 6.52 0.39 -9.46
CA MET A 266 7.14 -0.53 -10.41
C MET A 266 6.07 -1.39 -11.08
N LEU A 267 6.25 -1.64 -12.38
CA LEU A 267 5.53 -2.68 -13.09
C LEU A 267 6.25 -4.01 -12.89
N VAL A 268 5.54 -5.00 -12.35
CA VAL A 268 5.97 -6.39 -12.27
C VAL A 268 5.46 -7.10 -13.52
N ASN A 269 6.37 -7.63 -14.34
CA ASN A 269 5.98 -8.45 -15.50
C ASN A 269 5.75 -9.93 -15.09
N LYS A 270 5.32 -10.76 -16.05
CA LYS A 270 5.02 -12.19 -15.82
C LYS A 270 6.22 -13.00 -15.34
N ASP A 271 7.44 -12.54 -15.61
CA ASP A 271 8.70 -13.16 -15.17
C ASP A 271 9.22 -12.56 -13.85
N TYR A 272 8.38 -11.79 -13.15
CA TYR A 272 8.71 -11.09 -11.91
C TYR A 272 9.91 -10.15 -12.05
N GLN A 273 10.06 -9.53 -13.22
CA GLN A 273 10.99 -8.43 -13.43
C GLN A 273 10.29 -7.09 -13.23
N LEU A 274 11.02 -6.16 -12.62
CA LEU A 274 10.56 -4.83 -12.29
C LEU A 274 11.02 -3.83 -13.33
N LYS A 275 10.11 -2.92 -13.68
CA LYS A 275 10.41 -1.66 -14.34
C LYS A 275 9.85 -0.53 -13.48
N VAL A 276 10.69 0.43 -13.08
CA VAL A 276 10.19 1.66 -12.45
C VAL A 276 9.38 2.43 -13.48
N VAL A 277 8.13 2.74 -13.17
CA VAL A 277 7.20 3.43 -14.09
C VAL A 277 6.81 4.81 -13.61
N ASP A 278 6.89 5.08 -12.29
CA ASP A 278 6.55 6.39 -11.74
C ASP A 278 7.18 6.59 -10.35
N LEU A 279 7.41 7.85 -9.99
CA LEU A 279 8.00 8.29 -8.72
C LEU A 279 7.25 9.54 -8.24
N SER A 280 6.96 9.61 -6.95
CA SER A 280 6.33 10.78 -6.34
C SER A 280 7.02 11.13 -5.02
N THR A 281 7.22 12.43 -4.79
CA THR A 281 7.80 12.96 -3.55
C THR A 281 6.79 12.99 -2.40
N VAL A 282 5.53 12.63 -2.65
CA VAL A 282 4.43 12.69 -1.67
C VAL A 282 4.16 11.31 -1.09
N ALA A 283 4.53 11.11 0.18
CA ALA A 283 4.28 9.89 0.94
C ALA A 283 4.44 10.11 2.46
N GLY A 284 5.15 9.22 3.16
CA GLY A 284 5.32 9.25 4.60
C GLY A 284 6.05 10.48 5.14
N LYS A 285 7.06 11.04 4.43
CA LYS A 285 7.73 12.27 4.90
C LYS A 285 6.82 13.49 4.79
N THR A 286 6.03 13.57 3.72
CA THR A 286 5.01 14.61 3.57
C THR A 286 3.99 14.53 4.68
N LEU A 287 3.45 13.33 4.95
CA LEU A 287 2.51 13.11 6.04
C LEU A 287 3.11 13.48 7.39
N PHE A 288 4.36 13.09 7.66
CA PHE A 288 5.06 13.42 8.89
C PHE A 288 5.22 14.94 9.07
N GLY A 289 5.63 15.65 8.02
CA GLY A 289 5.74 17.11 8.06
C GLY A 289 4.40 17.82 8.29
N LEU A 290 3.32 17.35 7.64
CA LEU A 290 1.98 17.91 7.86
C LEU A 290 1.47 17.63 9.28
N MET A 291 1.71 16.42 9.79
CA MET A 291 1.39 16.02 11.16
C MET A 291 2.11 16.92 12.18
N GLU A 292 3.42 17.10 12.03
CA GLU A 292 4.22 17.91 12.95
C GLU A 292 3.81 19.38 12.92
N GLU A 293 3.70 19.97 11.73
CA GLU A 293 3.43 21.40 11.61
C GLU A 293 1.97 21.78 11.90
N LEU A 294 1.01 20.97 11.44
CA LEU A 294 -0.41 21.35 11.52
C LEU A 294 -1.10 20.80 12.77
N VAL A 295 -0.70 19.61 13.24
CA VAL A 295 -1.29 18.98 14.42
C VAL A 295 -0.44 19.23 15.67
N GLY A 296 0.87 19.38 15.50
CA GLY A 296 1.82 19.49 16.61
C GLY A 296 2.12 18.15 17.28
N GLU A 297 2.07 17.05 16.52
CA GLU A 297 2.45 15.70 16.99
C GLU A 297 3.70 15.23 16.24
N THR A 298 4.60 14.52 16.93
CA THR A 298 5.87 14.01 16.36
C THR A 298 5.96 12.48 16.43
N ASP A 299 5.06 11.86 17.18
CA ASP A 299 4.90 10.41 17.24
C ASP A 299 3.82 9.94 16.26
N PHE A 300 4.24 9.18 15.26
CA PHE A 300 3.37 8.69 14.21
C PHE A 300 2.31 7.70 14.71
N ASP A 301 2.61 6.90 15.74
CA ASP A 301 1.64 5.97 16.33
C ASP A 301 0.53 6.77 17.04
N LYS A 302 0.91 7.80 17.82
CA LYS A 302 -0.07 8.70 18.46
C LYS A 302 -0.90 9.48 17.45
N PHE A 303 -0.29 9.92 16.35
CA PHE A 303 -1.04 10.57 15.28
C PHE A 303 -2.09 9.65 14.65
N MET A 304 -1.77 8.37 14.45
CA MET A 304 -2.75 7.39 13.98
C MET A 304 -3.91 7.22 14.98
N ASP A 305 -3.62 7.20 16.28
CA ASP A 305 -4.64 7.15 17.34
C ASP A 305 -5.49 8.43 17.42
N MET A 306 -4.90 9.60 17.16
CA MET A 306 -5.62 10.87 17.05
C MET A 306 -6.55 10.86 15.84
N ALA A 307 -6.03 10.46 14.67
CA ALA A 307 -6.80 10.38 13.43
C ALA A 307 -7.96 9.37 13.52
N ALA A 308 -7.80 8.27 14.26
CA ALA A 308 -8.86 7.29 14.49
C ALA A 308 -10.03 7.85 15.31
N ARG A 309 -9.79 8.85 16.18
CA ARG A 309 -10.79 9.47 17.04
C ARG A 309 -11.42 10.73 16.45
N GLY A 310 -10.84 11.27 15.38
CA GLY A 310 -11.28 12.50 14.75
C GLY A 310 -12.52 12.33 13.89
N ASP A 311 -13.35 13.36 13.83
CA ASP A 311 -14.51 13.45 12.97
C ASP A 311 -14.15 14.20 11.67
N LEU A 312 -14.06 13.43 10.58
CA LEU A 312 -13.75 13.95 9.25
C LEU A 312 -14.74 15.03 8.79
N THR A 313 -16.00 14.99 9.24
CA THR A 313 -17.02 15.96 8.85
C THR A 313 -16.76 17.36 9.41
N LYS A 314 -15.93 17.51 10.46
CA LYS A 314 -15.56 18.81 11.04
C LYS A 314 -14.57 19.60 10.19
N VAL A 315 -13.78 18.90 9.38
CA VAL A 315 -12.73 19.50 8.55
C VAL A 315 -13.02 19.40 7.05
N THR A 316 -13.81 18.42 6.63
CA THR A 316 -14.26 18.25 5.24
C THR A 316 -15.53 19.05 4.97
N THR A 317 -15.54 19.82 3.88
CA THR A 317 -16.76 20.42 3.36
C THR A 317 -17.61 19.29 2.77
N CYS A 318 -18.79 19.08 3.35
CA CYS A 318 -19.77 18.10 2.87
C CYS A 318 -20.86 18.82 2.05
N MET A 319 -21.69 18.06 1.34
CA MET A 319 -22.79 18.64 0.56
C MET A 319 -23.74 19.49 1.40
N SER A 320 -23.99 19.11 2.66
CA SER A 320 -24.78 19.89 3.62
C SER A 320 -24.25 21.30 3.90
N ASP A 321 -22.98 21.56 3.60
CA ASP A 321 -22.35 22.86 3.76
C ASP A 321 -22.46 23.75 2.51
N LEU A 322 -22.74 23.14 1.36
CA LEU A 322 -22.91 23.82 0.07
C LEU A 322 -24.37 24.02 -0.30
N LYS A 323 -25.24 23.07 0.10
CA LYS A 323 -26.67 23.13 -0.19
C LYS A 323 -27.29 24.38 0.45
N ASN A 324 -28.00 25.13 -0.37
CA ASN A 324 -28.89 26.19 0.08
C ASN A 324 -30.32 25.64 0.09
N TYR A 325 -30.79 25.19 1.25
CA TYR A 325 -32.15 24.64 1.43
C TYR A 325 -33.27 25.64 1.14
N GLY A 326 -32.95 26.92 0.94
CA GLY A 326 -33.90 27.95 0.50
C GLY A 326 -33.98 28.13 -1.02
N ASN A 327 -33.12 27.47 -1.80
CA ASN A 327 -33.22 27.46 -3.26
C ASN A 327 -33.96 26.19 -3.70
N ALA A 328 -34.98 26.36 -4.54
CA ALA A 328 -35.83 25.29 -5.06
C ALA A 328 -35.33 24.73 -6.41
N GLU A 329 -34.25 25.29 -6.96
CA GLU A 329 -33.64 24.79 -8.19
C GLU A 329 -32.91 23.47 -7.90
N GLU A 330 -33.32 22.40 -8.57
CA GLU A 330 -32.65 21.10 -8.49
C GLU A 330 -31.36 21.12 -9.31
N ASP A 331 -30.22 20.97 -8.65
CA ASP A 331 -28.91 20.84 -9.29
C ASP A 331 -28.25 19.49 -8.91
N LEU A 332 -27.14 19.17 -9.61
CA LEU A 332 -26.38 17.93 -9.36
C LEU A 332 -25.93 17.81 -7.89
N TYR A 333 -25.71 18.95 -7.21
CA TYR A 333 -25.29 19.00 -5.81
C TYR A 333 -26.44 18.65 -4.86
N GLY A 334 -27.68 18.98 -5.21
CA GLY A 334 -28.90 18.58 -4.51
C GLY A 334 -29.13 17.07 -4.50
N LEU A 335 -28.67 16.35 -5.53
CA LEU A 335 -28.85 14.90 -5.70
C LEU A 335 -27.96 14.04 -4.80
N LEU A 336 -26.86 14.60 -4.30
CA LEU A 336 -25.92 13.90 -3.43
C LEU A 336 -26.37 13.99 -1.96
N PRO A 337 -26.19 12.94 -1.14
CA PRO A 337 -26.49 12.98 0.30
C PRO A 337 -25.71 14.07 1.03
N ASP A 338 -26.24 14.52 2.15
CA ASP A 338 -25.72 15.65 2.93
C ASP A 338 -24.28 15.42 3.43
N GLU A 339 -23.96 14.20 3.84
CA GLU A 339 -22.63 13.79 4.33
C GLU A 339 -21.64 13.52 3.20
N TYR A 340 -22.06 13.58 1.95
CA TYR A 340 -21.19 13.29 0.81
C TYR A 340 -20.04 14.32 0.77
N PRO A 341 -18.77 13.89 0.70
CA PRO A 341 -17.64 14.82 0.76
C PRO A 341 -17.50 15.58 -0.55
N ALA A 342 -17.45 16.91 -0.47
CA ALA A 342 -17.22 17.80 -1.61
C ALA A 342 -15.76 18.25 -1.68
N TYR A 343 -15.24 18.83 -0.58
CA TYR A 343 -13.88 19.36 -0.52
C TYR A 343 -13.17 18.88 0.75
N GLU A 344 -12.17 18.01 0.59
CA GLU A 344 -11.31 17.56 1.70
C GLU A 344 -10.60 18.77 2.32
N LEU A 345 -10.62 18.86 3.66
CA LEU A 345 -10.09 20.00 4.42
C LEU A 345 -10.71 21.37 4.10
N GLY A 346 -11.80 21.42 3.34
CA GLY A 346 -12.41 22.68 2.88
C GLY A 346 -12.93 23.58 4.00
N LYS A 347 -13.32 23.01 5.16
CA LYS A 347 -13.80 23.79 6.32
C LYS A 347 -12.70 24.55 7.05
N LEU A 348 -11.42 24.26 6.76
CA LEU A 348 -10.30 25.00 7.32
C LEU A 348 -10.21 26.43 6.77
N THR A 349 -10.81 26.68 5.60
CA THR A 349 -10.84 28.00 4.96
C THR A 349 -11.92 28.89 5.55
N SER A 350 -11.67 30.20 5.61
CA SER A 350 -12.66 31.20 6.05
C SER A 350 -13.75 31.48 5.00
N ALA A 351 -13.57 31.01 3.76
CA ALA A 351 -14.41 31.32 2.61
C ALA A 351 -15.58 30.36 2.37
N ASN A 352 -15.79 29.36 3.24
CA ASN A 352 -16.94 28.48 3.10
C ASN A 352 -18.26 29.19 3.49
N ALA A 353 -19.40 28.68 3.02
CA ALA A 353 -20.71 29.31 3.19
C ALA A 353 -21.15 29.52 4.65
N LYS A 354 -20.53 28.82 5.61
CA LYS A 354 -20.82 28.89 7.05
C LYS A 354 -19.67 29.49 7.88
N GLY A 355 -18.65 30.05 7.24
CA GLY A 355 -17.43 30.53 7.89
C GLY A 355 -16.51 29.41 8.38
N LYS A 356 -15.33 29.73 8.93
CA LYS A 356 -14.34 28.73 9.34
C LYS A 356 -14.95 27.71 10.33
N GLY A 357 -14.82 26.42 10.04
CA GLY A 357 -15.33 25.36 10.92
C GLY A 357 -14.57 25.31 12.26
N SER A 358 -15.27 24.93 13.34
CA SER A 358 -14.63 24.56 14.61
C SER A 358 -14.24 23.08 14.55
N TYR A 359 -12.97 22.79 14.83
CA TYR A 359 -12.41 21.45 14.78
C TYR A 359 -11.37 21.26 15.89
N THR A 360 -11.22 20.01 16.32
CA THR A 360 -10.19 19.56 17.28
C THR A 360 -8.89 19.18 16.55
N LYS A 361 -7.83 18.90 17.31
CA LYS A 361 -6.59 18.35 16.74
C LYS A 361 -6.80 16.95 16.16
N GLU A 362 -7.64 16.15 16.79
CA GLU A 362 -8.05 14.82 16.31
C GLU A 362 -8.78 14.93 14.96
N ASP A 363 -9.73 15.86 14.83
CA ASP A 363 -10.44 16.08 13.56
C ASP A 363 -9.48 16.49 12.45
N LEU A 364 -8.53 17.37 12.76
CA LEU A 364 -7.48 17.78 11.82
C LEU A 364 -6.56 16.61 11.44
N ALA A 365 -6.17 15.77 12.40
CA ALA A 365 -5.37 14.58 12.15
C ALA A 365 -6.10 13.60 11.23
N ALA A 366 -7.40 13.37 11.46
CA ALA A 366 -8.25 12.56 10.60
C ALA A 366 -8.29 13.14 9.17
N GLY A 367 -8.52 14.45 9.05
CA GLY A 367 -8.57 15.15 7.77
C GLY A 367 -7.26 15.03 6.97
N ILE A 368 -6.12 15.30 7.61
CA ILE A 368 -4.79 15.20 6.98
C ILE A 368 -4.51 13.76 6.54
N LEU A 369 -4.81 12.78 7.40
CA LEU A 369 -4.60 11.37 7.06
C LEU A 369 -5.49 10.94 5.87
N ASN A 370 -6.77 11.35 5.87
CA ASN A 370 -7.69 11.05 4.78
C ASN A 370 -7.24 11.70 3.45
N PHE A 371 -6.82 12.96 3.49
CA PHE A 371 -6.28 13.66 2.32
C PHE A 371 -5.03 12.96 1.77
N GLN A 372 -4.10 12.58 2.64
CA GLN A 372 -2.92 11.82 2.24
C GLN A 372 -3.31 10.46 1.64
N ALA A 373 -4.22 9.72 2.28
CA ALA A 373 -4.70 8.43 1.79
C ALA A 373 -5.34 8.53 0.40
N ASN A 374 -6.12 9.58 0.15
CA ASN A 374 -6.70 9.88 -1.16
C ASN A 374 -5.61 10.05 -2.22
N ILE A 375 -4.61 10.90 -1.96
CA ILE A 375 -3.48 11.11 -2.90
C ILE A 375 -2.74 9.80 -3.18
N LEU A 376 -2.40 9.02 -2.15
CA LEU A 376 -1.68 7.76 -2.32
C LEU A 376 -2.51 6.73 -3.13
N SER A 377 -3.82 6.69 -2.87
CA SER A 377 -4.74 5.80 -3.59
C SER A 377 -4.80 6.14 -5.08
N LYS A 378 -4.94 7.43 -5.42
CA LYS A 378 -4.99 7.91 -6.81
C LYS A 378 -3.69 7.70 -7.54
N PHE A 379 -2.55 7.92 -6.87
CA PHE A 379 -1.24 7.65 -7.44
C PHE A 379 -1.10 6.18 -7.88
N ALA A 380 -1.48 5.24 -7.01
CA ALA A 380 -1.45 3.82 -7.36
C ALA A 380 -2.51 3.44 -8.42
N LEU A 381 -3.73 3.97 -8.31
CA LEU A 381 -4.82 3.71 -9.25
C LEU A 381 -4.47 4.17 -10.67
N HIS A 382 -3.99 5.40 -10.82
CA HIS A 382 -3.60 5.94 -12.11
C HIS A 382 -2.47 5.15 -12.73
N ASN A 383 -1.44 4.79 -11.96
CA ASN A 383 -0.37 3.93 -12.46
C ASN A 383 -0.90 2.58 -12.94
N THR A 384 -1.82 1.97 -12.19
CA THR A 384 -2.46 0.70 -12.54
C THR A 384 -3.24 0.80 -13.86
N LEU A 385 -4.00 1.88 -14.03
CA LEU A 385 -4.72 2.19 -15.27
C LEU A 385 -3.79 2.45 -16.46
N ILE A 386 -2.73 3.26 -16.26
CA ILE A 386 -1.75 3.59 -17.31
C ILE A 386 -1.01 2.33 -17.78
N GLN A 387 -0.62 1.46 -16.85
CA GLN A 387 0.07 0.21 -17.18
C GLN A 387 -0.89 -0.90 -17.65
N GLN A 388 -2.20 -0.66 -17.64
CA GLN A 388 -3.23 -1.61 -18.10
C GLN A 388 -3.15 -2.97 -17.40
N VAL A 389 -3.02 -2.93 -16.06
CA VAL A 389 -3.03 -4.14 -15.21
C VAL A 389 -4.16 -4.05 -14.19
N ASP A 390 -4.66 -5.19 -13.72
CA ASP A 390 -5.84 -5.24 -12.84
C ASP A 390 -5.50 -5.26 -11.34
N VAL A 391 -4.23 -5.42 -10.99
CA VAL A 391 -3.78 -5.59 -9.60
C VAL A 391 -2.77 -4.51 -9.22
N ALA A 392 -3.03 -3.86 -8.08
CA ALA A 392 -2.17 -2.86 -7.47
C ALA A 392 -1.70 -3.34 -6.09
N TYR A 393 -0.41 -3.67 -5.97
CA TYR A 393 0.20 -3.99 -4.70
C TYR A 393 0.66 -2.73 -3.97
N PHE A 394 0.24 -2.60 -2.71
CA PHE A 394 0.61 -1.53 -1.80
C PHE A 394 1.62 -2.06 -0.78
N CYS A 395 2.75 -1.38 -0.67
CA CYS A 395 3.86 -1.75 0.20
C CYS A 395 4.47 -0.50 0.86
N GLY A 396 5.45 -0.66 1.74
CA GLY A 396 6.15 0.44 2.40
C GLY A 396 5.67 0.67 3.84
N SER A 397 6.45 1.45 4.61
CA SER A 397 6.24 1.58 6.07
C SER A 397 4.94 2.30 6.42
N VAL A 398 4.45 3.18 5.55
CA VAL A 398 3.15 3.84 5.75
C VAL A 398 2.02 2.81 5.78
N MET A 399 2.11 1.76 4.96
CA MET A 399 1.09 0.71 4.86
C MET A 399 1.08 -0.25 6.05
N LYS A 400 1.95 -0.07 7.06
CA LYS A 400 1.92 -0.83 8.32
C LYS A 400 0.62 -0.59 9.10
N TYR A 401 0.06 0.62 9.01
CA TYR A 401 -1.11 1.02 9.82
C TYR A 401 -2.42 0.63 9.15
N GLU A 402 -3.30 -0.01 9.91
CA GLU A 402 -4.61 -0.45 9.41
C GLU A 402 -5.49 0.72 8.96
N LEU A 403 -5.52 1.79 9.74
CA LEU A 403 -6.36 2.96 9.46
C LEU A 403 -6.09 3.56 8.07
N ILE A 404 -4.81 3.75 7.71
CA ILE A 404 -4.49 4.29 6.38
C ILE A 404 -4.77 3.28 5.27
N ARG A 405 -4.59 1.97 5.49
CA ARG A 405 -4.98 0.95 4.50
C ARG A 405 -6.47 0.97 4.24
N LYS A 406 -7.30 1.12 5.27
CA LYS A 406 -8.76 1.28 5.17
C LYS A 406 -9.12 2.50 4.33
N MET A 407 -8.54 3.65 4.62
CA MET A 407 -8.79 4.89 3.87
C MET A 407 -8.34 4.78 2.40
N VAL A 408 -7.13 4.25 2.15
CA VAL A 408 -6.63 4.01 0.79
C VAL A 408 -7.55 3.06 0.03
N THR A 409 -8.03 1.98 0.67
CA THR A 409 -8.97 1.03 0.07
C THR A 409 -10.28 1.70 -0.32
N LYS A 410 -10.87 2.48 0.59
CA LYS A 410 -12.10 3.24 0.36
C LYS A 410 -11.97 4.16 -0.86
N HIS A 411 -10.89 4.94 -0.92
CA HIS A 411 -10.65 5.88 -2.04
C HIS A 411 -10.36 5.15 -3.35
N PHE A 412 -9.44 4.18 -3.31
CA PHE A 412 -9.04 3.40 -4.50
C PHE A 412 -10.25 2.71 -5.13
N LEU A 413 -11.05 1.99 -4.33
CA LEU A 413 -12.20 1.25 -4.84
C LEU A 413 -13.33 2.16 -5.26
N GLY A 414 -13.57 3.26 -4.54
CA GLY A 414 -14.61 4.22 -4.93
C GLY A 414 -14.38 4.75 -6.36
N ASP A 415 -13.14 5.12 -6.67
CA ASP A 415 -12.78 5.61 -8.00
C ASP A 415 -12.65 4.47 -9.02
N ALA A 416 -12.06 3.32 -8.63
CA ALA A 416 -11.88 2.18 -9.52
C ALA A 416 -13.20 1.55 -9.95
N PHE A 417 -14.20 1.45 -9.06
CA PHE A 417 -15.52 0.93 -9.40
C PHE A 417 -16.23 1.84 -10.38
N TRP A 418 -16.17 3.17 -10.17
CA TRP A 418 -16.76 4.14 -11.09
C TRP A 418 -16.15 4.01 -12.50
N ILE A 419 -14.82 4.00 -12.60
CA ILE A 419 -14.10 3.85 -13.86
C ILE A 419 -14.38 2.48 -14.50
N GLY A 420 -14.49 1.44 -13.68
CA GLY A 420 -14.74 0.08 -14.14
C GLY A 420 -16.14 -0.14 -14.74
N LEU A 421 -17.16 0.68 -14.38
CA LEU A 421 -18.47 0.61 -15.03
C LEU A 421 -18.38 0.94 -16.53
N GLU A 422 -17.49 1.86 -16.91
CA GLU A 422 -17.25 2.24 -18.30
C GLU A 422 -16.30 1.26 -18.99
N LYS A 423 -15.20 0.90 -18.32
CA LYS A 423 -14.11 0.11 -18.95
C LYS A 423 -14.27 -1.40 -18.84
N GLY A 424 -15.16 -1.89 -17.96
CA GLY A 424 -15.40 -3.31 -17.72
C GLY A 424 -14.38 -4.01 -16.82
N ASN A 425 -13.29 -3.35 -16.42
CA ASN A 425 -12.24 -3.95 -15.59
C ASN A 425 -12.50 -3.76 -14.09
N LEU A 426 -12.20 -4.81 -13.32
CA LEU A 426 -12.23 -4.76 -11.86
C LEU A 426 -10.79 -4.68 -11.32
N LEU A 427 -10.42 -3.51 -10.82
CA LEU A 427 -9.09 -3.28 -10.23
C LEU A 427 -9.06 -3.65 -8.75
N LYS A 428 -7.97 -4.26 -8.30
CA LYS A 428 -7.83 -4.78 -6.94
C LYS A 428 -6.64 -4.15 -6.19
N PRO A 429 -6.87 -3.43 -5.08
CA PRO A 429 -5.82 -3.01 -4.18
C PRO A 429 -5.46 -4.15 -3.22
N LEU A 430 -4.21 -4.60 -3.23
CA LEU A 430 -3.69 -5.66 -2.36
C LEU A 430 -2.56 -5.11 -1.49
N PHE A 431 -2.64 -5.30 -0.17
CA PHE A 431 -1.64 -4.75 0.76
C PHE A 431 -0.72 -5.85 1.27
N VAL A 432 0.56 -5.76 0.97
CA VAL A 432 1.56 -6.78 1.36
C VAL A 432 1.72 -6.81 2.89
N ARG A 433 1.79 -7.99 3.51
CA ARG A 433 2.07 -8.08 4.97
C ARG A 433 3.52 -7.71 5.27
N HIS A 434 3.77 -7.23 6.48
CA HIS A 434 5.08 -6.68 6.88
C HIS A 434 5.64 -5.65 5.88
N PRO A 435 4.82 -4.69 5.41
CA PRO A 435 5.08 -3.93 4.19
C PRO A 435 6.33 -3.05 4.26
N GLY A 436 6.83 -2.72 5.47
CA GLY A 436 8.07 -1.98 5.62
C GLY A 436 9.35 -2.82 5.47
N PHE A 437 9.25 -4.15 5.43
CA PHE A 437 10.41 -5.05 5.42
C PHE A 437 10.71 -5.67 4.04
N SER A 438 9.90 -5.40 3.02
CA SER A 438 10.05 -6.02 1.69
C SER A 438 11.44 -5.83 1.10
N VAL A 439 12.04 -4.64 1.25
CA VAL A 439 13.42 -4.39 0.80
C VAL A 439 14.42 -5.23 1.60
N ALA A 440 14.35 -5.20 2.93
CA ALA A 440 15.26 -5.98 3.77
C ALA A 440 15.14 -7.50 3.53
N LEU A 441 13.92 -8.02 3.35
CA LEU A 441 13.68 -9.43 3.00
C LEU A 441 14.27 -9.78 1.64
N GLY A 442 14.15 -8.87 0.67
CA GLY A 442 14.80 -8.98 -0.63
C GLY A 442 16.32 -9.07 -0.54
N VAL A 443 16.93 -8.32 0.39
CA VAL A 443 18.37 -8.43 0.69
C VAL A 443 18.72 -9.75 1.36
N CYS A 444 17.91 -10.25 2.30
CA CYS A 444 18.11 -11.57 2.92
C CYS A 444 18.16 -12.69 1.87
N SER A 445 17.34 -12.57 0.83
CA SER A 445 17.27 -13.55 -0.27
C SER A 445 18.34 -13.35 -1.36
N ALA A 446 19.18 -12.32 -1.25
CA ALA A 446 20.23 -12.09 -2.23
C ALA A 446 21.26 -13.24 -2.14
N PRO A 447 21.68 -13.83 -3.27
CA PRO A 447 22.61 -14.95 -3.23
C PRO A 447 23.92 -14.52 -2.53
N PRO A 448 24.42 -15.31 -1.56
CA PRO A 448 25.72 -15.04 -0.98
C PRO A 448 26.75 -15.13 -2.12
N ARG A 449 27.49 -14.05 -2.38
CA ARG A 449 28.64 -14.10 -3.29
C ARG A 449 29.71 -14.97 -2.62
N LYS A 450 29.66 -16.30 -2.78
CA LYS A 450 30.83 -17.15 -2.53
C LYS A 450 31.74 -17.09 -3.75
N SER A 451 33.03 -16.93 -3.45
CA SER A 451 34.11 -17.13 -4.40
C SER A 451 33.93 -18.46 -5.13
N THR A 452 34.33 -18.42 -6.39
CA THR A 452 34.34 -19.50 -7.36
C THR A 452 34.90 -20.82 -6.78
N LYS A 453 34.03 -21.70 -6.29
CA LYS A 453 34.31 -23.14 -6.25
C LYS A 453 33.16 -23.92 -6.91
N PRO A 454 33.44 -24.69 -7.98
CA PRO A 454 32.43 -25.43 -8.71
C PRO A 454 32.03 -26.67 -7.93
N GLY A 455 30.73 -26.92 -7.77
CA GLY A 455 30.27 -28.24 -7.31
C GLY A 455 28.91 -28.34 -6.61
N ILE A 456 28.26 -27.25 -6.23
CA ILE A 456 26.93 -27.33 -5.59
C ILE A 456 25.85 -26.94 -6.62
N PRO A 457 24.79 -27.75 -6.81
CA PRO A 457 23.74 -27.46 -7.78
C PRO A 457 23.08 -26.11 -7.51
N LYS A 458 23.07 -25.24 -8.52
CA LYS A 458 22.39 -23.94 -8.51
C LYS A 458 20.88 -24.15 -8.55
N TYR A 459 20.16 -23.84 -7.47
CA TYR A 459 18.71 -23.61 -7.53
C TYR A 459 18.33 -22.19 -8.00
N PHE A 460 19.32 -21.39 -8.39
CA PHE A 460 19.12 -20.13 -9.08
C PHE A 460 19.88 -20.15 -10.41
N GLY A 461 19.23 -20.75 -11.42
CA GLY A 461 19.62 -20.61 -12.81
C GLY A 461 19.19 -19.26 -13.34
N THR A 462 19.88 -18.19 -12.95
CA THR A 462 19.95 -16.98 -13.77
C THR A 462 21.39 -16.79 -14.16
N GLN A 463 21.69 -17.04 -15.43
CA GLN A 463 22.85 -16.48 -16.09
C GLN A 463 22.79 -14.96 -15.87
N PHE A 464 23.63 -14.46 -14.97
CA PHE A 464 23.86 -13.03 -14.84
C PHE A 464 24.84 -12.64 -15.94
N ASP A 465 24.32 -12.31 -17.11
CA ASP A 465 25.08 -11.52 -18.05
C ASP A 465 25.16 -10.10 -17.49
N THR A 466 26.36 -9.72 -17.07
CA THR A 466 26.74 -8.33 -16.79
C THR A 466 26.88 -7.50 -18.08
N GLU A 467 26.20 -7.89 -19.16
CA GLU A 467 25.93 -6.98 -20.27
C GLU A 467 24.82 -6.02 -19.82
N ILE A 468 25.28 -4.92 -19.25
CA ILE A 468 24.51 -3.70 -19.05
C ILE A 468 23.80 -3.36 -20.36
N TYR A 469 22.48 -3.47 -20.34
CA TYR A 469 21.51 -2.62 -21.01
C TYR A 469 22.00 -1.89 -22.28
N ASN A 470 22.12 -2.62 -23.38
CA ASN A 470 21.92 -2.08 -24.72
C ASN A 470 20.53 -2.50 -25.23
N PHE A 471 19.49 -2.11 -24.51
CA PHE A 471 18.17 -1.96 -25.12
C PHE A 471 18.00 -0.51 -25.51
N SER A 472 18.07 -0.28 -26.82
CA SER A 472 17.64 0.93 -27.49
C SER A 472 16.23 1.31 -27.01
N PHE A 473 16.14 2.29 -26.13
CA PHE A 473 14.96 3.12 -26.03
C PHE A 473 14.89 3.93 -27.32
N PRO A 474 13.80 3.87 -28.11
CA PRO A 474 13.50 4.96 -29.03
C PRO A 474 13.30 6.23 -28.17
N SER A 475 14.37 7.04 -28.13
CA SER A 475 14.39 8.50 -28.06
C SER A 475 13.74 9.26 -26.88
N TYR A 476 13.83 8.83 -25.62
CA TYR A 476 13.70 9.79 -24.51
C TYR A 476 15.02 10.52 -24.21
N LYS A 477 16.16 9.84 -24.36
CA LYS A 477 17.49 10.43 -24.17
C LYS A 477 17.75 11.57 -25.17
N THR A 478 17.47 11.33 -26.46
CA THR A 478 17.63 12.34 -27.52
C THR A 478 16.68 13.53 -27.34
N GLN A 479 15.46 13.30 -26.84
CA GLN A 479 14.52 14.39 -26.55
C GLN A 479 14.95 15.22 -25.33
N LEU A 480 15.48 14.59 -24.28
CA LEU A 480 16.01 15.28 -23.10
C LEU A 480 17.31 16.05 -23.39
N GLU A 481 18.22 15.48 -24.19
CA GLU A 481 19.45 16.16 -24.64
C GLU A 481 19.13 17.38 -25.51
N THR A 482 18.13 17.26 -26.40
CA THR A 482 17.65 18.38 -27.23
C THR A 482 16.91 19.44 -26.40
N LEU A 483 16.16 19.05 -25.36
CA LEU A 483 15.44 20.00 -24.50
C LEU A 483 16.36 20.75 -23.53
N LEU A 484 17.44 20.10 -23.07
CA LEU A 484 18.29 20.64 -22.01
C LEU A 484 19.50 21.42 -22.52
N ASN A 485 19.84 21.36 -23.81
CA ASN A 485 20.94 22.14 -24.40
C ASN A 485 22.27 22.01 -23.61
N ILE A 486 22.51 20.85 -23.00
CA ILE A 486 23.74 20.54 -22.29
C ILE A 486 24.45 19.46 -23.09
N ASP A 487 25.51 19.86 -23.81
CA ASP A 487 26.52 18.93 -24.30
C ASP A 487 27.30 18.43 -23.06
N LEU A 488 27.17 17.15 -22.72
CA LEU A 488 28.03 16.46 -21.75
C LEU A 488 29.13 15.66 -22.46
#